data_AF-M1MS36-F1
#
_entry.id   AF-M1MS36-F1
#
_cell.length_a   1.000
_cell.length_b   1.000
_cell.length_c   1.000
_cell.angle_alpha   90.00
_cell.angle_beta   90.00
_cell.angle_gamma   90.00
#
_symmetry.space_group_name_H-M   'P 1'
#
loop_
_entity.id
_entity.type
_entity.pdbx_description
1 polymer ?
#
loop_
_entity_poly.entity_id
_entity_poly.type
_entity_poly.pdbx_seq_one_letter_code
_entity_poly.pdbx_strand_id
1 'polypeptide(L)'
;MKRCDVGGQAVIEGVMMRGSKSLATAVRTPKGNIQIDFKDNRPITKKFPFLNIPFLRGFFVLVESMKIGMESLNYSASFLEDEEEEPSKFEKWLENKLGEKANNVLIGITMFISFIFAIGLFVALPTGIASFFKVLSVSNVVLNLVEAVIRIIILLLYMFLISKLSDIYRVFQYHGAEHKTIFCYEAMEELTVENVRKQPRLHPRCGTNFLFLVMFVSIIVFSFTGWGGIVERLVLRIVFIPVVTGISYELIKWLGKNDSILAKIIAYPGLKLQLLTTKEPDDSQIEVAIASLKAAEGIKDAKKIEDLINSGTVTLKDKGIDTARLDAELLLGSVIEKERVYLITHKEEEVSEEDTKKYFDLIEKRRNKMPVKYILNKCEFMGLDLYVEEGVLIPRDDTEILVEEVLKLIDESEEKYICDLCSGSGAIGIALASFRQNIKVDLIDYYPIPEKVSLINIQKINLENRVTFVKSDLLEKPIEEKKIYDIIVSNPPYIEEEEISKLMEDVKNYEPHTALSGGIDGLDFYKKIISQSREVLRTYGILAFEIGYNQGESVKSLMEENDFKDVRVIKDFAGLDRIVIAVKS
;
A
#
# COMPACT_ATOMS: atom_id res chain seq x y z
N MET A 1 -20.14 -6.44 -13.68
CA MET A 1 -18.73 -6.09 -13.95
C MET A 1 -18.60 -4.58 -13.91
N LYS A 2 -17.71 -4.06 -13.06
CA LYS A 2 -17.32 -2.65 -13.08
C LYS A 2 -16.62 -2.42 -14.43
N ARG A 3 -17.06 -1.43 -15.22
CA ARG A 3 -16.49 -1.17 -16.54
C ARG A 3 -15.12 -0.53 -16.37
N CYS A 4 -14.07 -1.34 -16.40
CA CYS A 4 -12.70 -0.86 -16.46
C CYS A 4 -12.32 -0.68 -17.93
N ASP A 5 -11.92 0.54 -18.32
CA ASP A 5 -11.48 0.86 -19.69
C ASP A 5 -10.00 0.43 -19.86
N VAL A 6 -9.72 -0.85 -19.66
CA VAL A 6 -8.38 -1.44 -19.86
C VAL A 6 -8.33 -2.14 -21.22
N GLY A 7 -7.20 -2.03 -21.90
CA GLY A 7 -6.91 -2.79 -23.10
C GLY A 7 -5.41 -3.06 -23.21
N GLY A 8 -5.00 -3.91 -24.15
CA GLY A 8 -3.60 -4.19 -24.35
C GLY A 8 -3.25 -4.52 -25.79
N GLN A 9 -1.98 -4.84 -25.98
CA GLN A 9 -1.41 -5.36 -27.21
C GLN A 9 -0.23 -6.26 -26.87
N ALA A 10 -0.20 -7.46 -27.43
CA ALA A 10 0.98 -8.30 -27.40
C ALA A 10 2.14 -7.71 -28.23
N VAL A 11 3.34 -7.84 -27.69
CA VAL A 11 4.61 -7.50 -28.35
C VAL A 11 5.55 -8.69 -28.27
N ILE A 12 6.76 -8.58 -28.81
CA ILE A 12 7.71 -9.71 -28.79
C ILE A 12 8.18 -9.93 -27.34
N GLU A 13 8.09 -11.15 -26.82
CA GLU A 13 8.39 -11.46 -25.41
C GLU A 13 7.64 -10.61 -24.36
N GLY A 14 6.52 -9.98 -24.71
CA GLY A 14 5.90 -9.00 -23.82
C GLY A 14 4.46 -8.62 -24.10
N VAL A 15 3.94 -7.76 -23.22
CA VAL A 15 2.59 -7.18 -23.31
C VAL A 15 2.65 -5.70 -22.97
N MET A 16 1.98 -4.90 -23.80
CA MET A 16 1.64 -3.52 -23.48
C MET A 16 0.21 -3.47 -22.94
N MET A 17 0.02 -2.85 -21.77
CA MET A 17 -1.27 -2.59 -21.16
C MET A 17 -1.53 -1.09 -21.12
N ARG A 18 -2.75 -0.71 -21.48
CA ARG A 18 -3.30 0.64 -21.37
C ARG A 18 -4.31 0.66 -20.23
N GLY A 19 -3.91 1.27 -19.13
CA GLY A 19 -4.77 1.53 -17.99
C GLY A 19 -5.58 2.82 -18.12
N SER A 20 -6.29 3.18 -17.06
CA SER A 20 -7.16 4.36 -17.00
C SER A 20 -6.41 5.70 -17.14
N LYS A 21 -5.15 5.73 -16.70
CA LYS A 21 -4.30 6.94 -16.68
C LYS A 21 -2.92 6.73 -17.28
N SER A 22 -2.45 5.50 -17.41
CA SER A 22 -1.07 5.23 -17.80
C SER A 22 -0.97 4.07 -18.78
N LEU A 23 0.22 3.92 -19.35
CA LEU A 23 0.59 2.85 -20.25
C LEU A 23 1.86 2.19 -19.73
N ALA A 24 1.86 0.87 -19.71
CA ALA A 24 3.03 0.09 -19.32
C ALA A 24 3.29 -1.04 -20.31
N THR A 25 4.53 -1.16 -20.77
CA THR A 25 4.98 -2.27 -21.60
C THR A 25 5.93 -3.12 -20.80
N ALA A 26 5.54 -4.36 -20.49
CA ALA A 26 6.41 -5.31 -19.81
C ALA A 26 6.96 -6.33 -20.81
N VAL A 27 8.27 -6.60 -20.74
CA VAL A 27 8.99 -7.52 -21.64
C VAL A 27 9.85 -8.45 -20.80
N ARG A 28 9.84 -9.74 -21.14
CA ARG A 28 10.78 -10.71 -20.56
C ARG A 28 12.09 -10.67 -21.35
N THR A 29 13.16 -10.31 -20.65
CA THR A 29 14.51 -10.27 -21.23
C THR A 29 15.08 -11.69 -21.42
N PRO A 30 16.08 -11.88 -22.30
CA PRO A 30 16.77 -13.17 -22.45
C PRO A 30 17.36 -13.72 -21.15
N LYS A 31 17.68 -12.84 -20.18
CA LYS A 31 18.15 -13.20 -18.83
C LYS A 31 17.04 -13.68 -17.89
N GLY A 32 15.79 -13.71 -18.33
CA GLY A 32 14.62 -14.15 -17.57
C GLY A 32 13.93 -13.06 -16.74
N ASN A 33 14.52 -11.87 -16.60
CA ASN A 33 13.94 -10.75 -15.83
C ASN A 33 12.84 -10.03 -16.62
N ILE A 34 11.86 -9.45 -15.90
CA ILE A 34 10.81 -8.61 -16.46
C ILE A 34 11.24 -7.15 -16.40
N GLN A 35 11.32 -6.48 -17.55
CA GLN A 35 11.56 -5.04 -17.68
C GLN A 35 10.27 -4.33 -18.04
N ILE A 36 10.05 -3.13 -17.48
CA ILE A 36 8.80 -2.37 -17.67
C ILE A 36 9.13 -0.95 -18.13
N ASP A 37 8.62 -0.55 -19.30
CA ASP A 37 8.56 0.85 -19.75
C ASP A 37 7.23 1.45 -19.33
N PHE A 38 7.27 2.53 -18.54
CA PHE A 38 6.09 3.23 -18.03
C PHE A 38 5.97 4.62 -18.64
N LYS A 39 4.76 4.95 -19.14
CA LYS A 39 4.45 6.24 -19.76
C LYS A 39 3.10 6.76 -19.28
N ASP A 40 3.02 8.07 -18.98
CA ASP A 40 1.73 8.73 -18.75
C ASP A 40 0.93 8.75 -20.07
N ASN A 41 -0.32 8.31 -20.04
CA ASN A 41 -1.12 8.14 -21.25
C ASN A 41 -2.42 8.94 -21.18
N ARG A 42 -2.38 10.14 -21.75
CA ARG A 42 -3.58 10.94 -22.02
C ARG A 42 -4.00 10.74 -23.47
N PRO A 43 -5.17 10.13 -23.75
CA PRO A 43 -5.67 9.95 -25.12
C PRO A 43 -5.69 11.27 -25.90
N ILE A 44 -5.24 11.24 -27.16
CA ILE A 44 -5.25 12.39 -28.08
C ILE A 44 -6.65 13.01 -28.22
N THR A 45 -7.70 12.18 -28.18
CA THR A 45 -9.10 12.65 -28.22
C THR A 45 -9.53 13.40 -26.96
N LYS A 46 -8.84 13.22 -25.82
CA LYS A 46 -9.01 14.03 -24.61
C LYS A 46 -8.16 15.30 -24.65
N LYS A 47 -7.01 15.27 -25.33
CA LYS A 47 -6.14 16.44 -25.54
C LYS A 47 -6.73 17.44 -26.55
N PHE A 48 -7.42 16.95 -27.57
CA PHE A 48 -8.05 17.76 -28.62
C PHE A 48 -9.52 17.34 -28.82
N PRO A 49 -10.49 18.07 -28.23
CA PRO A 49 -11.91 17.68 -28.23
C PRO A 49 -12.53 17.54 -29.62
N PHE A 50 -12.06 18.30 -30.62
CA PHE A 50 -12.53 18.22 -32.00
C PHE A 50 -12.17 16.89 -32.69
N LEU A 51 -11.22 16.12 -32.16
CA LEU A 51 -10.88 14.78 -32.66
C LEU A 51 -11.84 13.69 -32.14
N ASN A 52 -12.77 14.02 -31.24
CA ASN A 52 -13.75 13.07 -30.66
C ASN A 52 -15.09 13.05 -31.39
N ILE A 53 -15.17 13.62 -32.60
CA ILE A 53 -16.39 13.60 -33.43
C ILE A 53 -16.72 12.14 -33.81
N PRO A 54 -17.96 11.67 -33.60
CA PRO A 54 -18.38 10.32 -34.04
C PRO A 54 -18.04 10.08 -35.51
N PHE A 55 -17.70 8.84 -35.87
CA PHE A 55 -17.26 8.44 -37.22
C PHE A 55 -15.92 9.02 -37.71
N LEU A 56 -15.34 10.03 -37.07
CA LEU A 56 -13.97 10.50 -37.36
C LEU A 56 -12.97 10.11 -36.28
N ARG A 57 -13.41 10.02 -35.02
CA ARG A 57 -12.54 9.65 -33.89
C ARG A 57 -11.88 8.28 -34.04
N GLY A 58 -12.56 7.33 -34.68
CA GLY A 58 -12.02 5.97 -34.87
C GLY A 58 -10.71 5.96 -35.66
N PHE A 59 -10.61 6.83 -36.67
CA PHE A 59 -9.38 7.01 -37.43
C PHE A 59 -8.24 7.54 -36.55
N PHE A 60 -8.48 8.59 -35.76
CA PHE A 60 -7.45 9.17 -34.88
C PHE A 60 -7.02 8.21 -33.77
N VAL A 61 -7.96 7.47 -33.18
CA VAL A 61 -7.65 6.44 -32.17
C VAL A 61 -6.83 5.29 -32.78
N LEU A 62 -7.14 4.89 -34.01
CA LEU A 62 -6.34 3.89 -34.72
C LEU A 62 -4.91 4.38 -34.97
N VAL A 63 -4.73 5.61 -35.45
CA VAL A 63 -3.40 6.21 -35.67
C VAL A 63 -2.61 6.30 -34.36
N GLU A 64 -3.24 6.73 -33.27
CA GLU A 64 -2.63 6.75 -31.94
C GLU A 64 -2.19 5.34 -31.51
N SER A 65 -3.09 4.37 -31.64
CA SER A 65 -2.83 2.97 -31.23
C SER A 65 -1.73 2.34 -32.06
N MET A 66 -1.66 2.63 -33.38
CA MET A 66 -0.57 2.18 -34.24
C MET A 66 0.77 2.78 -33.81
N LYS A 67 0.82 4.08 -33.50
CA LYS A 67 2.05 4.73 -33.02
C LYS A 67 2.54 4.11 -31.72
N ILE A 68 1.64 3.98 -30.73
CA ILE A 68 1.95 3.34 -29.44
C ILE A 68 2.38 1.88 -29.63
N GLY A 69 1.68 1.15 -30.48
CA GLY A 69 1.99 -0.25 -30.81
C GLY A 69 3.38 -0.38 -31.44
N MET A 70 3.76 0.50 -32.37
CA MET A 70 5.09 0.52 -32.97
C MET A 70 6.17 0.88 -31.94
N GLU A 71 5.94 1.87 -31.09
CA GLU A 71 6.88 2.22 -30.02
C GLU A 71 7.09 1.04 -29.04
N SER A 72 6.02 0.33 -28.69
CA SER A 72 6.07 -0.82 -27.78
C SER A 72 6.75 -2.02 -28.42
N LEU A 73 6.52 -2.26 -29.71
CA LEU A 73 7.22 -3.29 -30.49
C LEU A 73 8.72 -2.98 -30.58
N ASN A 74 9.09 -1.74 -30.90
CA ASN A 74 10.51 -1.33 -30.94
C ASN A 74 11.18 -1.47 -29.58
N TYR A 75 10.49 -1.08 -28.50
CA TYR A 75 10.98 -1.30 -27.14
C TYR A 75 11.22 -2.79 -26.88
N SER A 76 10.27 -3.67 -27.23
CA SER A 76 10.44 -5.11 -27.04
C SER A 76 11.56 -5.71 -27.88
N ALA A 77 11.71 -5.27 -29.14
CA ALA A 77 12.74 -5.73 -30.05
C ALA A 77 14.15 -5.35 -29.57
N SER A 78 14.30 -4.21 -28.89
CA SER A 78 15.60 -3.77 -28.36
C SER A 78 16.22 -4.71 -27.31
N PHE A 79 15.44 -5.63 -26.72
CA PHE A 79 15.95 -6.65 -25.79
C PHE A 79 16.34 -7.96 -26.49
N LEU A 80 16.09 -8.07 -27.80
CA LEU A 80 16.32 -9.26 -28.62
C LEU A 80 17.38 -9.04 -29.70
N GLU A 81 17.98 -7.85 -29.77
CA GLU A 81 19.15 -7.61 -30.62
C GLU A 81 20.31 -8.44 -30.07
N ASP A 82 20.46 -9.65 -30.63
CA ASP A 82 21.62 -10.50 -30.43
C ASP A 82 22.85 -9.80 -31.02
N GLU A 83 23.93 -9.70 -30.24
CA GLU A 83 25.23 -9.18 -30.70
C GLU A 83 25.92 -10.11 -31.75
N GLU A 84 25.27 -11.20 -32.19
CA GLU A 84 25.90 -12.30 -32.94
C GLU A 84 25.49 -12.42 -34.44
N GLU A 85 24.53 -11.64 -34.96
CA GLU A 85 24.23 -11.69 -36.41
C GLU A 85 25.25 -10.91 -37.24
N GLU A 86 26.09 -11.62 -38.00
CA GLU A 86 27.03 -10.99 -38.93
C GLU A 86 26.29 -10.18 -40.02
N PRO A 87 26.60 -8.89 -40.20
CA PRO A 87 25.89 -8.06 -41.16
C PRO A 87 26.08 -8.57 -42.59
N SER A 88 24.99 -8.61 -43.35
CA SER A 88 24.95 -9.07 -44.72
C SER A 88 25.87 -8.24 -45.63
N LYS A 89 26.24 -8.76 -46.80
CA LYS A 89 27.05 -8.02 -47.79
C LYS A 89 26.42 -6.68 -48.20
N PHE A 90 25.09 -6.59 -48.15
CA PHE A 90 24.34 -5.37 -48.42
C PHE A 90 24.41 -4.39 -47.25
N GLU A 91 24.25 -4.85 -46.02
CA GLU A 91 24.38 -4.01 -44.80
C GLU A 91 25.79 -3.46 -44.66
N LYS A 92 26.81 -4.30 -44.81
CA LYS A 92 28.22 -3.88 -44.83
C LYS A 92 28.48 -2.83 -45.93
N TRP A 93 27.85 -2.95 -47.10
CA TRP A 93 27.95 -1.94 -48.18
C TRP A 93 27.24 -0.64 -47.82
N LEU A 94 26.07 -0.73 -47.18
CA LEU A 94 25.25 0.42 -46.79
C LEU A 94 25.92 1.21 -45.67
N GLU A 95 26.44 0.54 -44.65
CA GLU A 95 27.21 1.11 -43.54
C GLU A 95 28.46 1.82 -44.05
N ASN A 96 29.23 1.18 -44.94
CA ASN A 96 30.42 1.78 -45.55
C ASN A 96 30.12 3.07 -46.33
N LYS A 97 28.89 3.25 -46.83
CA LYS A 97 28.52 4.39 -47.68
C LYS A 97 27.77 5.50 -46.93
N LEU A 98 27.03 5.16 -45.87
CA LEU A 98 26.10 6.06 -45.19
C LEU A 98 26.37 6.21 -43.68
N GLY A 99 27.32 5.46 -43.12
CA GLY A 99 27.67 5.50 -41.71
C GLY A 99 26.46 5.27 -40.80
N GLU A 100 26.32 6.09 -39.75
CA GLU A 100 25.22 6.01 -38.76
C GLU A 100 23.80 6.10 -39.36
N LYS A 101 23.64 6.63 -40.58
CA LYS A 101 22.33 6.71 -41.24
C LYS A 101 21.92 5.41 -41.94
N ALA A 102 22.83 4.43 -42.05
CA ALA A 102 22.57 3.18 -42.74
C ALA A 102 21.38 2.42 -42.14
N ASN A 103 21.30 2.33 -40.80
CA ASN A 103 20.21 1.60 -40.13
C ASN A 103 18.83 2.23 -40.41
N ASN A 104 18.71 3.56 -40.32
CA ASN A 104 17.47 4.27 -40.65
C ASN A 104 17.04 4.08 -42.12
N VAL A 105 18.01 4.05 -43.04
CA VAL A 105 17.77 3.80 -44.47
C VAL A 105 17.35 2.36 -44.71
N LEU A 106 17.98 1.41 -44.03
CA LEU A 106 17.63 -0.02 -44.09
C LEU A 106 16.20 -0.25 -43.61
N ILE A 107 15.83 0.30 -42.43
CA ILE A 107 14.46 0.27 -41.91
C ILE A 107 13.49 0.88 -42.94
N GLY A 108 13.84 2.03 -43.52
CA GLY A 108 13.03 2.67 -44.56
C GLY A 108 12.81 1.78 -45.80
N ILE A 109 13.85 1.10 -46.29
CA ILE A 109 13.76 0.16 -47.41
C ILE A 109 12.89 -1.04 -47.04
N THR A 110 13.11 -1.66 -45.87
CA THR A 110 12.34 -2.81 -45.40
C THR A 110 10.86 -2.48 -45.23
N MET A 111 10.55 -1.31 -44.67
CA MET A 111 9.17 -0.80 -44.57
C MET A 111 8.54 -0.61 -45.96
N PHE A 112 9.29 -0.04 -46.91
CA PHE A 112 8.80 0.18 -48.27
C PHE A 112 8.52 -1.14 -49.01
N ILE A 113 9.42 -2.11 -48.92
CA ILE A 113 9.23 -3.46 -49.49
C ILE A 113 8.01 -4.14 -48.85
N SER A 114 7.91 -4.09 -47.53
CA SER A 114 6.78 -4.67 -46.78
C SER A 114 5.45 -4.03 -47.19
N PHE A 115 5.43 -2.72 -47.42
CA PHE A 115 4.26 -2.00 -47.89
C PHE A 115 3.85 -2.39 -49.31
N ILE A 116 4.82 -2.51 -50.24
CA ILE A 116 4.56 -3.01 -51.60
C ILE A 116 4.01 -4.43 -51.54
N PHE A 117 4.62 -5.30 -50.74
CA PHE A 117 4.15 -6.68 -50.56
C PHE A 117 2.72 -6.71 -50.03
N ALA A 118 2.40 -5.89 -49.03
CA ALA A 118 1.05 -5.79 -48.48
C ALA A 118 0.03 -5.30 -49.52
N ILE A 119 0.35 -4.28 -50.32
CA ILE A 119 -0.51 -3.82 -51.43
C ILE A 119 -0.67 -4.95 -52.47
N GLY A 120 0.42 -5.63 -52.83
CA GLY A 120 0.41 -6.75 -53.77
C GLY A 120 -0.54 -7.86 -53.30
N LEU A 121 -0.37 -8.31 -52.05
CA LEU A 121 -1.09 -9.44 -51.49
C LEU A 121 -2.55 -9.13 -51.16
N PHE A 122 -2.85 -7.97 -50.57
CA PHE A 122 -4.18 -7.66 -50.03
C PHE A 122 -5.03 -6.76 -50.94
N VAL A 123 -4.42 -6.10 -51.94
CA VAL A 123 -5.13 -5.22 -52.87
C VAL A 123 -5.06 -5.75 -54.29
N ALA A 124 -3.85 -5.91 -54.84
CA ALA A 124 -3.67 -6.26 -56.25
C ALA A 124 -4.08 -7.71 -56.56
N LEU A 125 -3.69 -8.67 -55.73
CA LEU A 125 -3.98 -10.10 -55.95
C LEU A 125 -5.49 -10.42 -55.92
N PRO A 126 -6.29 -10.02 -54.90
CA PRO A 126 -7.74 -10.24 -54.92
C PRO A 126 -8.40 -9.60 -56.14
N THR A 127 -7.95 -8.40 -56.50
CA THR A 127 -8.43 -7.65 -57.66
C THR A 127 -8.13 -8.37 -58.97
N GLY A 128 -6.91 -8.92 -59.10
CA GLY A 128 -6.49 -9.70 -60.27
C GLY A 128 -7.32 -10.97 -60.42
N ILE A 129 -7.50 -11.73 -59.32
CA ILE A 129 -8.32 -12.95 -59.31
C ILE A 129 -9.78 -12.62 -59.66
N ALA A 130 -10.36 -11.59 -59.05
CA ALA A 130 -11.74 -11.17 -59.33
C ALA A 130 -11.93 -10.71 -60.79
N SER A 131 -10.89 -10.17 -61.43
CA SER A 131 -10.96 -9.71 -62.82
C SER A 131 -11.17 -10.86 -63.82
N PHE A 132 -10.76 -12.10 -63.50
CA PHE A 132 -11.09 -13.26 -64.34
C PHE A 132 -12.59 -13.56 -64.39
N PHE A 133 -13.34 -13.22 -63.33
CA PHE A 133 -14.80 -13.37 -63.29
C PHE A 133 -15.53 -12.28 -64.09
N LYS A 134 -14.85 -11.19 -64.48
CA LYS A 134 -15.42 -10.14 -65.34
C LYS A 134 -15.83 -10.68 -66.72
N VAL A 135 -15.15 -11.72 -67.20
CA VAL A 135 -15.43 -12.38 -68.49
C VAL A 135 -16.82 -13.03 -68.50
N LEU A 136 -17.42 -13.29 -67.33
CA LEU A 136 -18.74 -13.89 -67.17
C LEU A 136 -19.91 -12.88 -67.21
N SER A 137 -19.67 -11.61 -67.57
CA SER A 137 -20.69 -10.55 -67.70
C SER A 137 -21.56 -10.32 -66.44
N VAL A 138 -21.02 -10.59 -65.26
CA VAL A 138 -21.69 -10.36 -63.97
C VAL A 138 -21.73 -8.87 -63.60
N SER A 139 -22.69 -8.48 -62.75
CA SER A 139 -22.84 -7.09 -62.30
C SER A 139 -21.65 -6.62 -61.45
N ASN A 140 -21.40 -5.31 -61.43
CA ASN A 140 -20.31 -4.71 -60.64
C ASN A 140 -20.41 -5.04 -59.14
N VAL A 141 -21.64 -5.14 -58.61
CA VAL A 141 -21.89 -5.52 -57.20
C VAL A 141 -21.42 -6.96 -56.93
N VAL A 142 -21.70 -7.89 -57.85
CA VAL A 142 -21.25 -9.29 -57.72
C VAL A 142 -19.74 -9.39 -57.81
N LEU A 143 -19.08 -8.62 -58.70
CA LEU A 143 -17.62 -8.57 -58.78
C LEU A 143 -16.98 -8.03 -57.48
N ASN A 144 -17.54 -6.96 -56.90
CA ASN A 144 -17.12 -6.42 -55.60
C ASN A 144 -17.26 -7.46 -54.47
N LEU A 145 -18.34 -8.24 -54.48
CA LEU A 145 -18.56 -9.28 -53.49
C LEU A 145 -17.59 -10.47 -53.67
N VAL A 146 -17.32 -10.89 -54.90
CA VAL A 146 -16.33 -11.94 -55.21
C VAL A 146 -14.94 -11.50 -54.74
N GLU A 147 -14.54 -10.26 -55.04
CA GLU A 147 -13.26 -9.71 -54.59
C GLU A 147 -13.13 -9.69 -53.06
N ALA A 148 -14.21 -9.30 -52.38
CA ALA A 148 -14.30 -9.30 -50.94
C ALA A 148 -14.12 -10.70 -50.33
N VAL A 149 -14.77 -11.72 -50.89
CA VAL A 149 -14.63 -13.11 -50.44
C VAL A 149 -13.20 -13.61 -50.65
N ILE A 150 -12.61 -13.35 -51.83
CA ILE A 150 -11.22 -13.72 -52.13
C ILE A 150 -10.26 -13.06 -51.12
N ARG A 151 -10.48 -11.78 -50.82
CA ARG A 151 -9.67 -11.05 -49.83
C ARG A 151 -9.76 -11.66 -48.43
N ILE A 152 -10.95 -12.06 -47.99
CA ILE A 152 -11.13 -12.76 -46.71
C ILE A 152 -10.35 -14.09 -46.71
N ILE A 153 -10.46 -14.88 -47.78
CA ILE A 153 -9.75 -16.16 -47.89
C ILE A 153 -8.24 -15.94 -47.82
N ILE A 154 -7.70 -14.98 -48.57
CA ILE A 154 -6.27 -14.64 -48.56
C ILE A 154 -5.82 -14.22 -47.16
N LEU A 155 -6.60 -13.38 -46.46
CA LEU A 155 -6.26 -12.97 -45.10
C LEU A 155 -6.26 -14.14 -44.13
N LEU A 156 -7.29 -14.99 -44.14
CA LEU A 156 -7.37 -16.15 -43.25
C LEU A 156 -6.24 -17.14 -43.51
N LEU A 157 -5.90 -17.38 -44.79
CA LEU A 157 -4.77 -18.22 -45.18
C LEU A 157 -3.45 -17.61 -44.69
N TYR A 158 -3.23 -16.33 -44.93
CA TYR A 158 -2.04 -15.61 -44.46
C TYR A 158 -1.89 -15.72 -42.94
N MET A 159 -2.96 -15.43 -42.18
CA MET A 159 -2.97 -15.52 -40.73
C MET A 159 -2.70 -16.94 -40.24
N PHE A 160 -3.26 -17.95 -40.90
CA PHE A 160 -2.99 -19.35 -40.60
C PHE A 160 -1.52 -19.70 -40.83
N LEU A 161 -0.93 -19.28 -41.95
CA LEU A 161 0.47 -19.56 -42.29
C LEU A 161 1.44 -18.90 -41.30
N ILE A 162 1.28 -17.60 -41.01
CA ILE A 162 2.16 -16.91 -40.05
C ILE A 162 2.00 -17.46 -38.63
N SER A 163 0.82 -17.97 -38.25
CA SER A 163 0.61 -18.59 -36.94
C SER A 163 1.44 -19.86 -36.70
N LYS A 164 2.06 -20.40 -37.75
CA LYS A 164 2.98 -21.55 -37.69
C LYS A 164 4.44 -21.16 -37.46
N LEU A 165 4.79 -19.88 -37.60
CA LEU A 165 6.12 -19.38 -37.27
C LEU A 165 6.28 -19.31 -35.75
N SER A 166 7.40 -19.78 -35.21
CA SER A 166 7.66 -19.88 -33.77
C SER A 166 7.46 -18.54 -33.05
N ASP A 167 7.98 -17.47 -33.62
CA ASP A 167 8.01 -16.16 -32.96
C ASP A 167 6.62 -15.54 -32.93
N ILE A 168 5.87 -15.69 -34.03
CA ILE A 168 4.47 -15.26 -34.12
C ILE A 168 3.57 -16.11 -33.22
N TYR A 169 3.82 -17.42 -33.15
CA TYR A 169 3.10 -18.29 -32.22
C TYR A 169 3.28 -17.82 -30.79
N ARG A 170 4.51 -17.45 -30.41
CA ARG A 170 4.84 -16.93 -29.08
C ARG A 170 4.17 -15.58 -28.80
N VAL A 171 4.17 -14.65 -29.77
CA VAL A 171 3.40 -13.39 -29.66
C VAL A 171 1.90 -13.67 -29.47
N PHE A 172 1.34 -14.68 -30.15
CA PHE A 172 -0.06 -15.07 -29.96
C PHE A 172 -0.34 -15.70 -28.59
N GLN A 173 0.65 -16.29 -27.94
CA GLN A 173 0.52 -16.72 -26.54
C GLN A 173 0.48 -15.50 -25.59
N TYR A 174 1.38 -14.52 -25.76
CA TYR A 174 1.33 -13.26 -25.01
C TYR A 174 0.01 -12.51 -25.20
N HIS A 175 -0.59 -12.58 -26.39
CA HIS A 175 -1.93 -12.06 -26.65
C HIS A 175 -3.02 -12.84 -25.87
N GLY A 176 -2.85 -14.16 -25.73
CA GLY A 176 -3.68 -14.95 -24.83
C GLY A 176 -3.53 -14.53 -23.36
N ALA A 177 -2.30 -14.29 -22.90
CA ALA A 177 -2.01 -13.80 -21.55
C ALA A 177 -2.66 -12.43 -21.30
N GLU A 178 -2.53 -11.50 -22.26
CA GLU A 178 -3.17 -10.19 -22.20
C GLU A 178 -4.68 -10.30 -21.93
N HIS A 179 -5.39 -11.08 -22.75
CA HIS A 179 -6.84 -11.25 -22.62
C HIS A 179 -7.23 -11.86 -21.27
N LYS A 180 -6.54 -12.92 -20.86
CA LYS A 180 -6.82 -13.59 -19.58
C LYS A 180 -6.60 -12.66 -18.39
N THR A 181 -5.53 -11.88 -18.41
CA THR A 181 -5.22 -10.92 -17.35
C THR A 181 -6.27 -9.80 -17.28
N ILE A 182 -6.72 -9.29 -18.42
CA ILE A 182 -7.81 -8.30 -18.47
C ILE A 182 -9.12 -8.89 -17.90
N PHE A 183 -9.48 -10.12 -18.28
CA PHE A 183 -10.68 -10.76 -17.74
C PHE A 183 -10.61 -10.97 -16.22
N CYS A 184 -9.45 -11.41 -15.69
CA CYS A 184 -9.22 -11.54 -14.25
C CYS A 184 -9.46 -10.21 -13.52
N TYR A 185 -8.90 -9.15 -14.06
CA TYR A 185 -9.05 -7.80 -13.53
C TYR A 185 -10.51 -7.30 -13.55
N GLU A 186 -11.22 -7.55 -14.65
CA GLU A 186 -12.63 -7.14 -14.80
C GLU A 186 -13.61 -7.98 -13.95
N ALA A 187 -13.22 -9.22 -13.64
CA ALA A 187 -13.90 -10.08 -12.67
C ALA A 187 -13.66 -9.61 -11.21
N MET A 188 -12.75 -8.66 -10.99
CA MET A 188 -12.31 -8.22 -9.66
C MET A 188 -11.68 -9.36 -8.84
N GLU A 189 -11.05 -10.31 -9.53
CA GLU A 189 -10.23 -11.35 -8.91
C GLU A 189 -8.80 -10.83 -8.70
N GLU A 190 -8.12 -11.38 -7.70
CA GLU A 190 -6.73 -11.06 -7.43
C GLU A 190 -5.83 -11.47 -8.62
N LEU A 191 -4.92 -10.58 -9.03
CA LEU A 191 -4.03 -10.76 -10.18
C LEU A 191 -2.89 -11.74 -9.86
N THR A 192 -3.23 -13.01 -9.70
CA THR A 192 -2.30 -14.13 -9.52
C THR A 192 -2.26 -14.98 -10.78
N VAL A 193 -1.16 -15.71 -10.99
CA VAL A 193 -1.02 -16.62 -12.14
C VAL A 193 -2.14 -17.66 -12.16
N GLU A 194 -2.54 -18.16 -10.99
CA GLU A 194 -3.58 -19.18 -10.87
C GLU A 194 -4.96 -18.68 -11.30
N ASN A 195 -5.35 -17.48 -10.86
CA ASN A 195 -6.64 -16.87 -11.22
C ASN A 195 -6.66 -16.50 -12.71
N VAL A 196 -5.60 -15.87 -13.21
CA VAL A 196 -5.49 -15.51 -14.63
C VAL A 196 -5.56 -16.75 -15.52
N ARG A 197 -4.92 -17.86 -15.16
CA ARG A 197 -4.92 -19.09 -15.97
C ARG A 197 -6.33 -19.61 -16.28
N LYS A 198 -7.27 -19.46 -15.34
CA LYS A 198 -8.67 -19.93 -15.43
C LYS A 198 -9.53 -19.10 -16.38
N GLN A 199 -9.10 -17.87 -16.69
CA GLN A 199 -9.87 -16.93 -17.51
C GLN A 199 -9.88 -17.31 -19.01
N PRO A 200 -10.91 -16.92 -19.77
CA PRO A 200 -10.97 -17.19 -21.21
C PRO A 200 -10.01 -16.29 -21.99
N ARG A 201 -9.43 -16.80 -23.09
CA ARG A 201 -8.57 -16.00 -23.99
C ARG A 201 -9.32 -15.31 -25.13
N LEU A 202 -10.65 -15.45 -25.23
CA LEU A 202 -11.44 -14.89 -26.32
C LEU A 202 -12.17 -13.63 -25.83
N HIS A 203 -11.69 -12.46 -26.23
CA HIS A 203 -12.14 -11.18 -25.71
C HIS A 203 -12.90 -10.35 -26.77
N PRO A 204 -14.14 -9.89 -26.50
CA PRO A 204 -14.98 -9.22 -27.50
C PRO A 204 -14.49 -7.84 -27.94
N ARG A 205 -13.66 -7.17 -27.12
CA ARG A 205 -13.09 -5.82 -27.42
C ARG A 205 -11.68 -5.87 -28.00
N CYS A 206 -11.18 -7.05 -28.39
CA CYS A 206 -9.85 -7.19 -28.99
C CYS A 206 -9.75 -6.49 -30.35
N GLY A 207 -8.56 -5.97 -30.69
CA GLY A 207 -8.25 -5.38 -31.99
C GLY A 207 -8.41 -6.33 -33.18
N THR A 208 -8.39 -7.65 -32.99
CA THR A 208 -8.68 -8.63 -34.05
C THR A 208 -10.16 -8.66 -34.44
N ASN A 209 -11.06 -8.38 -33.48
CA ASN A 209 -12.47 -8.13 -33.77
C ASN A 209 -12.62 -6.80 -34.55
N PHE A 210 -11.81 -5.79 -34.23
CA PHE A 210 -11.77 -4.54 -35.00
C PHE A 210 -11.31 -4.78 -36.46
N LEU A 211 -10.28 -5.60 -36.68
CA LEU A 211 -9.82 -5.96 -38.03
C LEU A 211 -10.96 -6.61 -38.84
N PHE A 212 -11.69 -7.57 -38.24
CA PHE A 212 -12.83 -8.20 -38.89
C PHE A 212 -13.94 -7.18 -39.21
N LEU A 213 -14.27 -6.28 -38.28
CA LEU A 213 -15.27 -5.23 -38.50
C LEU A 213 -14.85 -4.28 -39.62
N VAL A 214 -13.59 -3.88 -39.68
CA VAL A 214 -13.02 -3.06 -40.77
C VAL A 214 -13.21 -3.76 -42.10
N MET A 215 -12.93 -5.06 -42.18
CA MET A 215 -13.18 -5.82 -43.39
C MET A 215 -14.66 -5.85 -43.75
N PHE A 216 -15.53 -6.22 -42.82
CA PHE A 216 -16.97 -6.31 -43.05
C PHE A 216 -17.56 -4.98 -43.52
N VAL A 217 -17.24 -3.88 -42.82
CA VAL A 217 -17.66 -2.52 -43.20
C VAL A 217 -17.07 -2.14 -44.57
N SER A 218 -15.82 -2.50 -44.86
CA SER A 218 -15.23 -2.24 -46.18
C SER A 218 -16.00 -2.91 -47.30
N ILE A 219 -16.50 -4.13 -47.11
CA ILE A 219 -17.29 -4.85 -48.13
C ILE A 219 -18.57 -4.08 -48.42
N ILE A 220 -19.27 -3.64 -47.38
CA ILE A 220 -20.51 -2.86 -47.52
C ILE A 220 -20.22 -1.54 -48.23
N VAL A 221 -19.24 -0.76 -47.75
CA VAL A 221 -18.89 0.55 -48.32
C VAL A 221 -18.47 0.43 -49.80
N PHE A 222 -17.58 -0.51 -50.13
CA PHE A 222 -17.09 -0.68 -51.49
C PHE A 222 -18.08 -1.39 -52.42
N SER A 223 -19.10 -2.08 -51.91
CA SER A 223 -20.15 -2.67 -52.76
C SER A 223 -20.93 -1.63 -53.58
N PHE A 224 -21.00 -0.38 -53.08
CA PHE A 224 -21.62 0.77 -53.75
C PHE A 224 -20.65 1.53 -54.68
N THR A 225 -19.39 1.11 -54.79
CA THR A 225 -18.40 1.75 -55.66
C THR A 225 -18.30 1.07 -57.03
N GLY A 226 -17.98 1.86 -58.06
CA GLY A 226 -17.86 1.36 -59.44
C GLY A 226 -16.66 0.43 -59.65
N TRP A 227 -16.75 -0.45 -60.65
CA TRP A 227 -15.67 -1.35 -61.05
C TRP A 227 -14.75 -0.71 -62.10
N GLY A 228 -14.10 0.39 -61.70
CA GLY A 228 -13.19 1.16 -62.55
C GLY A 228 -11.77 0.55 -62.67
N GLY A 229 -10.79 1.41 -62.95
CA GLY A 229 -9.38 0.99 -63.07
C GLY A 229 -8.78 0.49 -61.75
N ILE A 230 -7.61 -0.18 -61.81
CA ILE A 230 -6.88 -0.59 -60.58
C ILE A 230 -6.47 0.64 -59.77
N VAL A 231 -6.00 1.70 -60.43
CA VAL A 231 -5.58 2.96 -59.78
C VAL A 231 -6.76 3.67 -59.13
N GLU A 232 -7.88 3.79 -59.83
CA GLU A 232 -9.11 4.40 -59.30
C GLU A 232 -9.58 3.70 -58.03
N ARG A 233 -9.60 2.36 -58.04
CA ARG A 233 -9.96 1.56 -56.86
C ARG A 233 -8.99 1.72 -55.71
N LEU A 234 -7.70 1.85 -55.99
CA LEU A 234 -6.68 2.10 -54.97
C LEU A 234 -6.87 3.47 -54.32
N VAL A 235 -7.12 4.52 -55.12
CA VAL A 235 -7.40 5.87 -54.61
C VAL A 235 -8.67 5.88 -53.76
N LEU A 236 -9.77 5.26 -54.24
CA LEU A 236 -11.01 5.14 -53.47
C LEU A 236 -10.75 4.43 -52.13
N ARG A 237 -9.98 3.35 -52.13
CA ARG A 237 -9.66 2.65 -50.87
C ARG A 237 -8.95 3.54 -49.87
N ILE A 238 -7.96 4.31 -50.30
CA ILE A 238 -7.22 5.23 -49.42
C ILE A 238 -8.13 6.33 -48.88
N VAL A 239 -8.93 6.96 -49.75
CA VAL A 239 -9.83 8.05 -49.37
C VAL A 239 -10.91 7.59 -48.38
N PHE A 240 -11.41 6.35 -48.50
CA PHE A 240 -12.44 5.81 -47.61
C PHE A 240 -11.90 5.18 -46.31
N ILE A 241 -10.58 5.13 -46.07
CA ILE A 241 -9.99 4.62 -44.81
C ILE A 241 -10.62 5.28 -43.56
N PRO A 242 -10.74 6.63 -43.48
CA PRO A 242 -11.32 7.27 -42.30
C PRO A 242 -12.77 6.87 -42.07
N VAL A 243 -13.56 6.71 -43.13
CA VAL A 243 -14.97 6.31 -43.05
C VAL A 243 -15.10 4.88 -42.55
N VAL A 244 -14.36 3.94 -43.15
CA VAL A 244 -14.41 2.52 -42.77
C VAL A 244 -13.94 2.32 -41.33
N THR A 245 -12.81 2.92 -40.95
CA THR A 245 -12.27 2.81 -39.58
C THR A 245 -13.16 3.52 -38.56
N GLY A 246 -13.75 4.66 -38.92
CA GLY A 246 -14.73 5.38 -38.14
C GLY A 246 -15.97 4.56 -37.78
N ILE A 247 -16.64 4.00 -38.79
CA ILE A 247 -17.82 3.14 -38.60
C ILE A 247 -17.44 1.90 -37.78
N SER A 248 -16.32 1.26 -38.11
CA SER A 248 -15.85 0.05 -37.40
C SER A 248 -15.55 0.32 -35.92
N TYR A 249 -15.03 1.50 -35.60
CA TYR A 249 -14.76 1.92 -34.24
C TYR A 249 -16.04 2.15 -33.42
N GLU A 250 -17.07 2.75 -34.04
CA GLU A 250 -18.37 2.88 -33.38
C GLU A 250 -19.02 1.52 -33.14
N LEU A 251 -18.89 0.59 -34.10
CA LEU A 251 -19.39 -0.78 -33.95
C LEU A 251 -18.69 -1.53 -32.81
N ILE A 252 -17.35 -1.51 -32.73
CA ILE A 252 -16.64 -2.19 -31.63
C ILE A 252 -16.94 -1.56 -30.27
N LYS A 253 -17.09 -0.23 -30.20
CA LYS A 253 -17.49 0.47 -28.98
C LYS A 253 -18.92 0.13 -28.57
N TRP A 254 -19.81 -0.05 -29.53
CA TRP A 254 -21.18 -0.52 -29.27
C TRP A 254 -21.20 -1.97 -28.79
N LEU A 255 -20.39 -2.86 -29.37
CA LEU A 255 -20.22 -4.25 -28.93
C LEU A 255 -19.67 -4.32 -27.51
N GLY A 256 -18.71 -3.47 -27.16
CA GLY A 256 -18.17 -3.41 -25.79
C GLY A 256 -19.14 -2.86 -24.74
N LYS A 257 -20.27 -2.26 -25.14
CA LYS A 257 -21.27 -1.66 -24.24
C LYS A 257 -22.54 -2.49 -24.09
N ASN A 258 -22.77 -3.47 -24.97
CA ASN A 258 -24.05 -4.19 -25.07
C ASN A 258 -23.84 -5.71 -25.14
N ASP A 259 -24.55 -6.45 -24.27
CA ASP A 259 -24.54 -7.92 -24.24
C ASP A 259 -25.72 -8.57 -24.98
N SER A 260 -26.34 -7.82 -25.91
CA SER A 260 -27.52 -8.28 -26.65
C SER A 260 -27.21 -9.48 -27.55
N ILE A 261 -28.24 -10.25 -27.92
CA ILE A 261 -28.12 -11.37 -28.87
C ILE A 261 -27.50 -10.89 -30.19
N LEU A 262 -27.92 -9.71 -30.67
CA LEU A 262 -27.36 -9.11 -31.88
C LEU A 262 -25.87 -8.77 -31.74
N ALA A 263 -25.44 -8.25 -30.59
CA ALA A 263 -24.02 -7.98 -30.32
C ALA A 263 -23.19 -9.28 -30.35
N LYS A 264 -23.71 -10.36 -29.76
CA LYS A 264 -23.05 -11.68 -29.79
C LYS A 264 -22.94 -12.24 -31.21
N ILE A 265 -23.97 -12.09 -32.04
CA ILE A 265 -23.95 -12.53 -33.45
C ILE A 265 -22.88 -11.76 -34.24
N ILE A 266 -22.84 -10.43 -34.08
CA ILE A 266 -21.89 -9.58 -34.82
C ILE A 266 -20.44 -9.82 -34.35
N ALA A 267 -20.21 -10.05 -33.06
CA ALA A 267 -18.87 -10.32 -32.52
C ALA A 267 -18.37 -11.75 -32.82
N TYR A 268 -19.27 -12.71 -33.05
CA TYR A 268 -18.93 -14.13 -33.16
C TYR A 268 -17.85 -14.45 -34.21
N PRO A 269 -17.90 -13.93 -35.46
CA PRO A 269 -16.85 -14.20 -36.44
C PRO A 269 -15.49 -13.67 -36.00
N GLY A 270 -15.44 -12.50 -35.36
CA GLY A 270 -14.21 -11.93 -34.80
C GLY A 270 -13.66 -12.75 -33.64
N LEU A 271 -14.53 -13.29 -32.78
CA LEU A 271 -14.14 -14.23 -31.71
C LEU A 271 -13.58 -15.54 -32.27
N LYS A 272 -14.12 -16.03 -33.39
CA LYS A 272 -13.56 -17.22 -34.05
C LYS A 272 -12.21 -16.94 -34.70
N LEU A 273 -11.99 -15.74 -35.24
CA LEU A 273 -10.69 -15.31 -35.74
C LEU A 273 -9.62 -15.34 -34.65
N GLN A 274 -9.99 -15.03 -33.40
CA GLN A 274 -9.07 -15.09 -32.26
C GLN A 274 -8.52 -16.49 -31.99
N LEU A 275 -9.16 -17.56 -32.45
CA LEU A 275 -8.59 -18.91 -32.35
C LEU A 275 -7.29 -19.06 -33.17
N LEU A 276 -7.12 -18.24 -34.21
CA LEU A 276 -5.90 -18.17 -35.01
C LEU A 276 -4.87 -17.22 -34.40
N THR A 277 -5.30 -16.10 -33.81
CA THR A 277 -4.42 -15.01 -33.33
C THR A 277 -4.13 -15.01 -31.83
N THR A 278 -4.67 -15.97 -31.09
CA THR A 278 -4.37 -16.18 -29.68
C THR A 278 -4.07 -17.66 -29.46
N LYS A 279 -3.15 -17.93 -28.53
CA LYS A 279 -2.75 -19.27 -28.08
C LYS A 279 -2.76 -19.31 -26.56
N GLU A 280 -2.75 -20.50 -25.98
CA GLU A 280 -2.66 -20.63 -24.52
C GLU A 280 -1.26 -20.19 -24.05
N PRO A 281 -1.19 -19.23 -23.12
CA PRO A 281 0.07 -18.81 -22.54
C PRO A 281 0.59 -19.80 -21.51
N ASP A 282 1.89 -19.81 -21.31
CA ASP A 282 2.51 -20.39 -20.12
C ASP A 282 2.50 -19.40 -18.93
N ASP A 283 2.88 -19.89 -17.76
CA ASP A 283 2.88 -19.10 -16.52
C ASP A 283 3.84 -17.91 -16.59
N SER A 284 4.99 -18.07 -17.27
CA SER A 284 5.97 -17.00 -17.42
C SER A 284 5.44 -15.84 -18.27
N GLN A 285 4.58 -16.13 -19.25
CA GLN A 285 3.91 -15.12 -20.07
C GLN A 285 2.79 -14.43 -19.30
N ILE A 286 2.08 -15.17 -18.43
CA ILE A 286 1.06 -14.63 -17.54
C ILE A 286 1.68 -13.64 -16.54
N GLU A 287 2.83 -13.96 -15.95
CA GLU A 287 3.56 -13.07 -15.05
C GLU A 287 3.87 -11.71 -15.70
N VAL A 288 4.33 -11.73 -16.96
CA VAL A 288 4.64 -10.50 -17.72
C VAL A 288 3.37 -9.67 -17.95
N ALA A 289 2.26 -10.33 -18.30
CA ALA A 289 0.98 -9.66 -18.50
C ALA A 289 0.44 -9.04 -17.19
N ILE A 290 0.57 -9.75 -16.06
CA ILE A 290 0.21 -9.25 -14.73
C ILE A 290 1.06 -8.03 -14.37
N ALA A 291 2.39 -8.12 -14.55
CA ALA A 291 3.31 -7.03 -14.25
C ALA A 291 3.00 -5.77 -15.07
N SER A 292 2.74 -5.94 -16.37
CA SER A 292 2.30 -4.85 -17.25
C SER A 292 1.00 -4.21 -16.76
N LEU A 293 0.00 -5.01 -16.39
CA LEU A 293 -1.29 -4.48 -15.91
C LEU A 293 -1.16 -3.76 -14.56
N LYS A 294 -0.47 -4.38 -13.59
CA LYS A 294 -0.24 -3.76 -12.27
C LYS A 294 0.47 -2.42 -12.42
N ALA A 295 1.50 -2.34 -13.26
CA ALA A 295 2.19 -1.10 -13.56
C ALA A 295 1.27 -0.06 -14.24
N ALA A 296 0.42 -0.47 -15.18
CA ALA A 296 -0.50 0.43 -15.89
C ALA A 296 -1.64 0.98 -15.00
N GLU A 297 -2.07 0.22 -14.00
CA GLU A 297 -3.11 0.64 -13.04
C GLU A 297 -2.54 1.20 -11.73
N GLY A 298 -1.22 1.11 -11.52
CA GLY A 298 -0.54 1.58 -10.30
C GLY A 298 -0.79 0.70 -9.07
N ILE A 299 -1.08 -0.59 -9.28
CA ILE A 299 -1.29 -1.58 -8.22
C ILE A 299 0.08 -1.98 -7.67
N LYS A 300 0.30 -1.85 -6.36
CA LYS A 300 1.53 -2.31 -5.70
C LYS A 300 1.26 -3.66 -5.02
N ASP A 301 2.32 -4.45 -4.87
CA ASP A 301 2.21 -5.74 -4.18
C ASP A 301 2.09 -5.55 -2.66
N ALA A 302 1.30 -6.40 -2.02
CA ALA A 302 1.21 -6.47 -0.57
C ALA A 302 2.57 -6.85 0.02
N LYS A 303 2.93 -6.25 1.15
CA LYS A 303 4.22 -6.51 1.80
C LYS A 303 4.07 -7.62 2.83
N LYS A 304 5.07 -8.49 2.93
CA LYS A 304 5.09 -9.53 3.96
C LYS A 304 5.40 -8.95 5.34
N ILE A 305 4.96 -9.65 6.39
CA ILE A 305 5.24 -9.28 7.79
C ILE A 305 6.75 -9.07 8.02
N GLU A 306 7.60 -9.99 7.57
CA GLU A 306 9.06 -9.88 7.77
C GLU A 306 9.65 -8.66 7.04
N ASP A 307 9.17 -8.33 5.84
CA ASP A 307 9.64 -7.17 5.09
C ASP A 307 9.29 -5.86 5.81
N LEU A 308 8.08 -5.77 6.38
CA LEU A 308 7.65 -4.61 7.16
C LEU A 308 8.45 -4.45 8.44
N ILE A 309 8.67 -5.54 9.20
CA ILE A 309 9.47 -5.51 10.43
C ILE A 309 10.90 -5.09 10.12
N ASN A 310 11.52 -5.64 9.07
CA ASN A 310 12.88 -5.28 8.69
C ASN A 310 12.98 -3.81 8.24
N SER A 311 12.03 -3.33 7.42
CA SER A 311 11.97 -1.93 7.01
C SER A 311 11.81 -0.98 8.19
N GLY A 312 10.91 -1.30 9.15
CA GLY A 312 10.74 -0.51 10.37
C GLY A 312 11.99 -0.54 11.25
N THR A 313 12.59 -1.71 11.44
CA THR A 313 13.81 -1.88 12.24
C THR A 313 14.95 -1.02 11.70
N VAL A 314 15.19 -1.03 10.38
CA VAL A 314 16.21 -0.17 9.75
C VAL A 314 15.91 1.30 10.01
N THR A 315 14.66 1.72 9.76
CA THR A 315 14.22 3.12 9.94
C THR A 315 14.44 3.62 11.37
N LEU A 316 14.17 2.79 12.37
CA LEU A 316 14.33 3.15 13.78
C LEU A 316 15.80 3.08 14.24
N LYS A 317 16.58 2.11 13.74
CA LYS A 317 18.03 2.02 14.02
C LYS A 317 18.79 3.23 13.52
N ASP A 318 18.42 3.77 12.36
CA ASP A 318 19.04 4.98 11.79
C ASP A 318 18.88 6.21 12.69
N LYS A 319 17.94 6.18 13.65
CA LYS A 319 17.75 7.21 14.69
C LYS A 319 18.32 6.84 16.05
N GLY A 320 19.12 5.77 16.16
CA GLY A 320 19.70 5.33 17.43
C GLY A 320 18.62 4.94 18.44
N ILE A 321 17.61 4.18 18.01
CA ILE A 321 16.65 3.53 18.91
C ILE A 321 17.14 2.11 19.17
N ASP A 322 17.57 1.83 20.40
CA ASP A 322 18.19 0.55 20.76
C ASP A 322 17.21 -0.63 20.66
N THR A 323 15.93 -0.38 20.95
CA THR A 323 14.84 -1.38 20.90
C THR A 323 14.18 -1.47 19.51
N ALA A 324 14.79 -0.95 18.45
CA ALA A 324 14.20 -0.78 17.11
C ALA A 324 13.41 -2.00 16.58
N ARG A 325 13.93 -3.22 16.75
CA ARG A 325 13.23 -4.43 16.28
C ARG A 325 11.99 -4.73 17.12
N LEU A 326 12.11 -4.64 18.45
CA LEU A 326 10.98 -4.84 19.36
C LEU A 326 9.90 -3.80 19.10
N ASP A 327 10.27 -2.53 18.95
CA ASP A 327 9.36 -1.44 18.63
C ASP A 327 8.62 -1.71 17.31
N ALA A 328 9.34 -2.11 16.25
CA ALA A 328 8.73 -2.45 14.97
C ALA A 328 7.73 -3.62 15.08
N GLU A 329 8.09 -4.68 15.84
CA GLU A 329 7.21 -5.83 16.10
C GLU A 329 5.95 -5.42 16.87
N LEU A 330 6.07 -4.62 17.93
CA LEU A 330 4.94 -4.16 18.74
C LEU A 330 4.01 -3.25 17.93
N LEU A 331 4.56 -2.32 17.15
CA LEU A 331 3.78 -1.41 16.32
C LEU A 331 3.05 -2.15 15.20
N LEU A 332 3.71 -3.09 14.50
CA LEU A 332 3.02 -3.90 13.48
C LEU A 332 1.92 -4.76 14.12
N GLY A 333 2.22 -5.43 15.23
CA GLY A 333 1.25 -6.26 15.96
C GLY A 333 0.01 -5.48 16.37
N SER A 334 0.16 -4.22 16.77
CA SER A 334 -0.98 -3.35 17.11
C SER A 334 -1.87 -3.01 15.92
N VAL A 335 -1.31 -2.92 14.71
CA VAL A 335 -2.05 -2.56 13.50
C VAL A 335 -2.85 -3.74 12.97
N ILE A 336 -2.24 -4.93 12.94
CA ILE A 336 -2.90 -6.14 12.45
C ILE A 336 -3.60 -6.95 13.56
N GLU A 337 -3.64 -6.41 14.77
CA GLU A 337 -4.24 -7.01 15.98
C GLU A 337 -3.71 -8.42 16.29
N LYS A 338 -2.38 -8.58 16.22
CA LYS A 338 -1.69 -9.85 16.49
C LYS A 338 -0.61 -9.67 17.55
N GLU A 339 -0.46 -10.70 18.38
CA GLU A 339 0.65 -10.78 19.31
C GLU A 339 1.97 -11.05 18.60
N ARG A 340 3.05 -10.70 19.29
CA ARG A 340 4.42 -10.86 18.80
C ARG A 340 4.74 -12.29 18.33
N VAL A 341 4.24 -13.31 19.05
CA VAL A 341 4.46 -14.73 18.70
C VAL A 341 3.89 -15.06 17.32
N TYR A 342 2.75 -14.47 16.96
CA TYR A 342 2.15 -14.64 15.63
C TYR A 342 3.07 -14.09 14.54
N LEU A 343 3.58 -12.86 14.72
CA LEU A 343 4.47 -12.21 13.75
C LEU A 343 5.74 -13.04 13.48
N ILE A 344 6.28 -13.66 14.52
CA ILE A 344 7.49 -14.50 14.41
C ILE A 344 7.21 -15.79 13.64
N THR A 345 6.01 -16.35 13.78
CA THR A 345 5.64 -17.65 13.19
C THR A 345 5.02 -17.53 11.79
N HIS A 346 4.51 -16.35 11.40
CA HIS A 346 3.80 -16.10 10.13
C HIS A 346 4.50 -15.04 9.26
N LYS A 347 5.84 -15.06 9.24
CA LYS A 347 6.70 -14.08 8.56
C LYS A 347 6.36 -13.81 7.09
N GLU A 348 5.86 -14.84 6.40
CA GLU A 348 5.55 -14.82 4.96
C GLU A 348 4.12 -14.35 4.65
N GLU A 349 3.29 -14.11 5.66
CA GLU A 349 1.93 -13.63 5.47
C GLU A 349 1.93 -12.19 4.95
N GLU A 350 1.07 -11.91 4.00
CA GLU A 350 0.93 -10.59 3.38
C GLU A 350 0.06 -9.68 4.23
N VAL A 351 0.49 -8.42 4.36
CA VAL A 351 -0.23 -7.36 5.07
C VAL A 351 -0.90 -6.45 4.06
N SER A 352 -2.15 -6.08 4.33
CA SER A 352 -2.93 -5.20 3.47
C SER A 352 -2.22 -3.86 3.22
N GLU A 353 -2.49 -3.21 2.08
CA GLU A 353 -1.92 -1.88 1.80
C GLU A 353 -2.36 -0.83 2.84
N GLU A 354 -3.59 -0.94 3.35
CA GLU A 354 -4.13 -0.03 4.37
C GLU A 354 -3.35 -0.15 5.68
N ASP A 355 -3.13 -1.38 6.14
CA ASP A 355 -2.41 -1.65 7.39
C ASP A 355 -0.92 -1.36 7.24
N THR A 356 -0.34 -1.64 6.07
CA THR A 356 1.02 -1.21 5.73
C THR A 356 1.18 0.30 5.91
N LYS A 357 0.20 1.10 5.46
CA LYS A 357 0.23 2.55 5.62
C LYS A 357 0.13 2.97 7.09
N LYS A 358 -0.84 2.42 7.84
CA LYS A 358 -0.99 2.67 9.28
C LYS A 358 0.29 2.35 10.04
N TYR A 359 0.92 1.21 9.74
CA TYR A 359 2.19 0.79 10.34
C TYR A 359 3.30 1.81 10.10
N PHE A 360 3.49 2.29 8.87
CA PHE A 360 4.50 3.31 8.60
C PHE A 360 4.20 4.65 9.29
N ASP A 361 2.92 5.03 9.44
CA ASP A 361 2.55 6.22 10.21
C ASP A 361 2.96 6.09 11.69
N LEU A 362 2.84 4.89 12.29
CA LEU A 362 3.31 4.63 13.66
C LEU A 362 4.85 4.60 13.76
N ILE A 363 5.53 4.00 12.77
CA ILE A 363 6.99 4.00 12.69
C ILE A 363 7.53 5.43 12.63
N GLU A 364 6.86 6.33 11.90
CA GLU A 364 7.23 7.74 11.83
C GLU A 364 7.11 8.45 13.18
N LYS A 365 6.03 8.20 13.94
CA LYS A 365 5.91 8.70 15.32
C LYS A 365 7.07 8.20 16.18
N ARG A 366 7.39 6.91 16.09
CA ARG A 366 8.49 6.34 16.88
C ARG A 366 9.86 6.85 16.44
N ARG A 367 10.06 7.09 15.14
CA ARG A 367 11.27 7.69 14.56
C ARG A 367 11.54 9.09 15.12
N ASN A 368 10.49 9.83 15.46
CA ASN A 368 10.57 11.12 16.15
C ASN A 368 10.79 11.00 17.67
N LYS A 369 11.13 9.81 18.18
CA LYS A 369 11.39 9.49 19.59
C LYS A 369 10.16 9.47 20.49
N MET A 370 8.94 9.54 19.96
CA MET A 370 7.74 9.33 20.78
C MET A 370 7.80 7.94 21.44
N PRO A 371 7.59 7.82 22.77
CA PRO A 371 7.57 6.53 23.47
C PRO A 371 6.59 5.54 22.84
N VAL A 372 6.98 4.28 22.66
CA VAL A 372 6.10 3.23 22.10
C VAL A 372 4.82 3.07 22.93
N LYS A 373 4.93 3.17 24.26
CA LYS A 373 3.79 3.08 25.18
C LYS A 373 2.73 4.16 24.92
N TYR A 374 3.12 5.38 24.53
CA TYR A 374 2.17 6.43 24.09
C TYR A 374 1.60 6.16 22.69
N ILE A 375 2.42 5.66 21.76
CA ILE A 375 1.95 5.33 20.41
C ILE A 375 0.86 4.23 20.47
N LEU A 376 1.04 3.26 21.37
CA LEU A 376 0.14 2.14 21.60
C LEU A 376 -0.97 2.44 22.63
N ASN A 377 -0.88 3.58 23.32
CA ASN A 377 -1.70 3.93 24.47
C ASN A 377 -1.80 2.84 25.54
N LYS A 378 -0.70 2.12 25.79
CA LYS A 378 -0.66 0.95 26.66
C LYS A 378 0.66 0.86 27.43
N CYS A 379 0.57 0.62 28.73
CA CYS A 379 1.70 0.30 29.61
C CYS A 379 1.30 -0.86 30.51
N GLU A 380 2.17 -1.86 30.64
CA GLU A 380 2.05 -2.87 31.68
C GLU A 380 2.69 -2.33 32.98
N PHE A 381 2.06 -2.59 34.12
CA PHE A 381 2.55 -2.24 35.46
C PHE A 381 1.95 -3.20 36.49
N MET A 382 2.76 -3.88 37.29
CA MET A 382 2.34 -4.89 38.28
C MET A 382 1.47 -6.03 37.70
N GLY A 383 1.71 -6.42 36.45
CA GLY A 383 0.90 -7.37 35.69
C GLY A 383 -0.44 -6.82 35.17
N LEU A 384 -0.69 -5.52 35.34
CA LEU A 384 -1.92 -4.84 34.90
C LEU A 384 -1.68 -4.08 33.61
N ASP A 385 -2.60 -4.22 32.65
CA ASP A 385 -2.59 -3.45 31.41
C ASP A 385 -3.26 -2.09 31.64
N LEU A 386 -2.47 -1.03 31.76
CA LEU A 386 -2.93 0.35 31.93
C LEU A 386 -2.92 1.12 30.60
N TYR A 387 -3.93 1.95 30.41
CA TYR A 387 -3.97 3.00 29.39
C TYR A 387 -3.05 4.16 29.80
N VAL A 388 -2.28 4.67 28.84
CA VAL A 388 -1.43 5.86 29.01
C VAL A 388 -1.52 6.73 27.76
N GLU A 389 -1.34 8.04 27.91
CA GLU A 389 -1.25 8.99 26.81
C GLU A 389 -0.35 10.17 27.18
N GLU A 390 0.02 10.99 26.20
CA GLU A 390 0.83 12.19 26.42
C GLU A 390 0.15 13.10 27.46
N GLY A 391 0.86 13.43 28.53
CA GLY A 391 0.34 14.21 29.66
C GLY A 391 0.23 13.46 30.99
N VAL A 392 0.56 12.16 31.04
CA VAL A 392 0.83 11.42 32.30
C VAL A 392 2.23 10.83 32.30
N LEU A 393 2.86 10.64 33.46
CA LEU A 393 4.09 9.85 33.54
C LEU A 393 3.80 8.40 33.11
N ILE A 394 4.65 7.84 32.25
CA ILE A 394 4.60 6.42 31.93
C ILE A 394 5.11 5.63 33.15
N PRO A 395 4.32 4.71 33.74
CA PRO A 395 4.73 3.93 34.90
C PRO A 395 6.08 3.24 34.70
N ARG A 396 6.91 3.28 35.75
CA ARG A 396 8.27 2.74 35.76
C ARG A 396 8.32 1.47 36.59
N ASP A 397 9.19 0.55 36.20
CA ASP A 397 9.41 -0.71 36.89
C ASP A 397 9.91 -0.46 38.33
N ASP A 398 10.73 0.57 38.57
CA ASP A 398 11.20 0.95 39.92
C ASP A 398 10.04 1.36 40.85
N THR A 399 8.94 1.90 40.30
CA THR A 399 7.75 2.29 41.07
C THR A 399 6.99 1.08 41.61
N GLU A 400 7.19 -0.12 41.03
CA GLU A 400 6.60 -1.36 41.54
C GLU A 400 7.10 -1.69 42.96
N ILE A 401 8.35 -1.31 43.27
CA ILE A 401 8.95 -1.51 44.60
C ILE A 401 8.18 -0.71 45.66
N LEU A 402 7.72 0.50 45.33
CA LEU A 402 6.88 1.29 46.24
C LEU A 402 5.58 0.56 46.56
N VAL A 403 4.93 0.00 45.54
CA VAL A 403 3.68 -0.75 45.68
C VAL A 403 3.93 -1.99 46.55
N GLU A 404 4.98 -2.76 46.27
CA GLU A 404 5.35 -3.95 47.03
C GLU A 404 5.61 -3.65 48.52
N GLU A 405 6.37 -2.59 48.82
CA GLU A 405 6.67 -2.21 50.20
C GLU A 405 5.43 -1.74 50.95
N VAL A 406 4.53 -0.99 50.30
CA VAL A 406 3.26 -0.57 50.90
C VAL A 406 2.34 -1.77 51.13
N LEU A 407 2.28 -2.74 50.20
CA LEU A 407 1.48 -3.97 50.36
C LEU A 407 1.90 -4.83 51.55
N LYS A 408 3.17 -4.78 51.97
CA LYS A 408 3.67 -5.46 53.18
C LYS A 408 3.14 -4.84 54.47
N LEU A 409 2.68 -3.58 54.42
CA LEU A 409 2.18 -2.82 55.57
C LEU A 409 0.65 -2.85 55.68
N ILE A 410 -0.04 -3.38 54.68
CA ILE A 410 -1.51 -3.49 54.65
C ILE A 410 -1.92 -4.90 55.09
N ASP A 411 -2.53 -4.98 56.27
CA ASP A 411 -3.21 -6.19 56.75
C ASP A 411 -4.53 -6.40 55.96
N GLU A 412 -4.79 -7.61 55.50
CA GLU A 412 -6.02 -7.97 54.76
C GLU A 412 -7.29 -7.98 55.63
N SER A 413 -7.13 -7.99 56.96
CA SER A 413 -8.25 -8.05 57.90
C SER A 413 -8.87 -6.68 58.24
N GLU A 414 -8.18 -5.58 57.94
CA GLU A 414 -8.61 -4.23 58.33
C GLU A 414 -8.96 -3.35 57.12
N GLU A 415 -10.10 -2.66 57.14
CA GLU A 415 -10.39 -1.67 56.09
C GLU A 415 -9.41 -0.49 56.18
N LYS A 416 -8.75 -0.15 55.06
CA LYS A 416 -7.81 0.99 54.99
C LYS A 416 -8.24 2.00 53.93
N TYR A 417 -8.05 3.28 54.25
CA TYR A 417 -8.24 4.39 53.33
C TYR A 417 -6.88 4.92 52.86
N ILE A 418 -6.61 4.82 51.55
CA ILE A 418 -5.31 5.15 50.96
C ILE A 418 -5.46 6.36 50.04
N CYS A 419 -4.46 7.24 50.05
CA CYS A 419 -4.30 8.32 49.09
C CYS A 419 -3.09 8.02 48.19
N ASP A 420 -3.30 7.93 46.88
CA ASP A 420 -2.24 7.94 45.87
C ASP A 420 -2.11 9.37 45.34
N LEU A 421 -1.07 10.08 45.79
CA LEU A 421 -0.86 11.49 45.50
C LEU A 421 0.09 11.67 44.31
N CYS A 422 -0.21 12.64 43.44
CA CYS A 422 0.44 12.79 42.13
C CYS A 422 0.22 11.54 41.26
N SER A 423 -1.02 11.03 41.30
CA SER A 423 -1.37 9.70 40.78
C SER A 423 -1.12 9.50 39.28
N GLY A 424 -1.10 10.56 38.46
CA GLY A 424 -0.83 10.46 37.04
C GLY A 424 -1.79 9.49 36.32
N SER A 425 -1.29 8.32 35.94
CA SER A 425 -2.10 7.25 35.32
C SER A 425 -2.94 6.43 36.30
N GLY A 426 -2.77 6.65 37.60
CA GLY A 426 -3.36 5.89 38.69
C GLY A 426 -2.62 4.60 39.04
N ALA A 427 -1.41 4.41 38.51
CA ALA A 427 -0.70 3.13 38.53
C ALA A 427 -0.55 2.55 39.94
N ILE A 428 -0.08 3.34 40.91
CA ILE A 428 0.18 2.89 42.29
C ILE A 428 -1.13 2.52 42.97
N GLY A 429 -2.10 3.45 43.01
CA GLY A 429 -3.36 3.24 43.70
C GLY A 429 -4.22 2.13 43.11
N ILE A 430 -4.26 2.01 41.78
CA ILE A 430 -4.97 0.92 41.07
C ILE A 430 -4.30 -0.42 41.34
N ALA A 431 -2.96 -0.49 41.34
CA ALA A 431 -2.25 -1.71 41.70
C ALA A 431 -2.55 -2.14 43.14
N LEU A 432 -2.43 -1.22 44.12
CA LEU A 432 -2.77 -1.50 45.51
C LEU A 432 -4.19 -2.04 45.66
N ALA A 433 -5.17 -1.39 45.02
CA ALA A 433 -6.56 -1.82 45.08
C ALA A 433 -6.80 -3.16 44.37
N SER A 434 -6.01 -3.51 43.36
CA SER A 434 -6.09 -4.80 42.68
C SER A 434 -5.60 -5.95 43.57
N PHE A 435 -4.54 -5.73 44.36
CA PHE A 435 -3.96 -6.76 45.24
C PHE A 435 -4.59 -6.83 46.65
N ARG A 436 -5.34 -5.81 47.07
CA ARG A 436 -6.04 -5.79 48.37
C ARG A 436 -7.51 -5.40 48.18
N GLN A 437 -8.41 -6.28 48.60
CA GLN A 437 -9.86 -6.07 48.42
C GLN A 437 -10.48 -5.16 49.49
N ASN A 438 -9.85 -5.09 50.66
CA ASN A 438 -10.29 -4.36 51.85
C ASN A 438 -9.83 -2.88 51.87
N ILE A 439 -9.31 -2.35 50.76
CA ILE A 439 -8.89 -0.95 50.72
C ILE A 439 -9.76 -0.11 49.78
N LYS A 440 -9.89 1.17 50.13
CA LYS A 440 -10.42 2.23 49.28
C LYS A 440 -9.31 3.23 48.99
N VAL A 441 -9.28 3.74 47.77
CA VAL A 441 -8.19 4.57 47.28
C VAL A 441 -8.73 5.85 46.65
N ASP A 442 -8.20 6.99 47.09
CA ASP A 442 -8.34 8.26 46.39
C ASP A 442 -7.09 8.51 45.55
N LEU A 443 -7.25 8.56 44.22
CA LEU A 443 -6.22 8.98 43.27
C LEU A 443 -6.28 10.51 43.17
N ILE A 444 -5.20 11.19 43.56
CA ILE A 444 -5.17 12.65 43.61
C ILE A 444 -4.18 13.19 42.58
N ASP A 445 -4.66 14.07 41.72
CA ASP A 445 -3.85 14.83 40.78
C ASP A 445 -4.53 16.17 40.43
N TYR A 446 -3.77 17.12 39.90
CA TYR A 446 -4.27 18.45 39.56
C TYR A 446 -4.70 18.57 38.10
N TYR A 447 -4.03 17.86 37.19
CA TYR A 447 -4.18 18.11 35.76
C TYR A 447 -5.34 17.31 35.11
N PRO A 448 -5.97 17.84 34.04
CA PRO A 448 -7.08 17.15 33.36
C PRO A 448 -6.72 15.81 32.69
N ILE A 449 -5.47 15.64 32.25
CA ILE A 449 -5.04 14.41 31.57
C ILE A 449 -4.90 13.23 32.57
N PRO A 450 -4.22 13.39 33.72
CA PRO A 450 -4.28 12.42 34.81
C PRO A 450 -5.69 12.00 35.22
N GLU A 451 -6.63 12.97 35.33
CA GLU A 451 -8.04 12.70 35.60
C GLU A 451 -8.65 11.74 34.57
N LYS A 452 -8.53 12.08 33.29
CA LYS A 452 -9.04 11.26 32.19
C LYS A 452 -8.41 9.86 32.19
N VAL A 453 -7.08 9.77 32.27
CA VAL A 453 -6.34 8.49 32.20
C VAL A 453 -6.69 7.60 33.39
N SER A 454 -6.68 8.16 34.60
CA SER A 454 -7.03 7.42 35.82
C SER A 454 -8.45 6.87 35.75
N LEU A 455 -9.43 7.67 35.30
CA LEU A 455 -10.81 7.19 35.13
C LEU A 455 -10.93 6.05 34.11
N ILE A 456 -10.21 6.14 32.98
CA ILE A 456 -10.15 5.04 31.99
C ILE A 456 -9.57 3.77 32.64
N ASN A 457 -8.50 3.90 33.42
CA ASN A 457 -7.85 2.76 34.05
C ASN A 457 -8.69 2.14 35.17
N ILE A 458 -9.35 2.95 36.00
CA ILE A 458 -10.30 2.47 37.02
C ILE A 458 -11.37 1.61 36.37
N GLN A 459 -11.97 2.09 35.27
CA GLN A 459 -12.99 1.36 34.54
C GLN A 459 -12.43 0.09 33.88
N LYS A 460 -11.25 0.17 33.25
CA LYS A 460 -10.60 -0.94 32.57
C LYS A 460 -10.31 -2.11 33.52
N ILE A 461 -9.94 -1.82 34.77
CA ILE A 461 -9.60 -2.82 35.80
C ILE A 461 -10.83 -3.20 36.67
N ASN A 462 -11.98 -2.53 36.49
CA ASN A 462 -13.24 -2.74 37.24
C ASN A 462 -13.13 -2.41 38.74
N LEU A 463 -12.59 -1.23 39.07
CA LEU A 463 -12.37 -0.77 40.45
C LEU A 463 -13.21 0.44 40.86
N GLU A 464 -14.26 0.79 40.11
CA GLU A 464 -15.09 1.98 40.29
C GLU A 464 -15.72 2.08 41.70
N ASN A 465 -15.93 0.95 42.37
CA ASN A 465 -16.53 0.89 43.71
C ASN A 465 -15.53 1.19 44.84
N ARG A 466 -14.22 1.17 44.56
CA ARG A 466 -13.16 1.27 45.57
C ARG A 466 -12.12 2.34 45.27
N VAL A 467 -11.99 2.76 44.01
CA VAL A 467 -11.00 3.74 43.59
C VAL A 467 -11.72 4.95 43.00
N THR A 468 -11.45 6.14 43.54
CA THR A 468 -12.06 7.40 43.10
C THR A 468 -10.98 8.40 42.72
N PHE A 469 -11.18 9.17 41.65
CA PHE A 469 -10.30 10.28 41.31
C PHE A 469 -10.73 11.57 42.01
N VAL A 470 -9.78 12.32 42.56
CA VAL A 470 -9.99 13.60 43.23
C VAL A 470 -9.05 14.65 42.62
N LYS A 471 -9.65 15.62 41.91
CA LYS A 471 -8.90 16.79 41.42
C LYS A 471 -8.54 17.72 42.57
N SER A 472 -7.24 17.90 42.83
CA SER A 472 -6.70 18.74 43.91
C SER A 472 -5.27 19.19 43.61
N ASP A 473 -4.87 20.37 44.08
CA ASP A 473 -3.45 20.70 44.21
C ASP A 473 -2.93 20.05 45.48
N LEU A 474 -2.12 19.00 45.31
CA LEU A 474 -1.66 18.13 46.39
C LEU A 474 -2.82 17.78 47.34
N LEU A 475 -2.63 17.96 48.66
CA LEU A 475 -3.60 17.56 49.69
C LEU A 475 -4.56 18.69 50.09
N GLU A 476 -4.61 19.82 49.37
CA GLU A 476 -5.48 20.96 49.73
C GLU A 476 -6.95 20.57 49.87
N LYS A 477 -7.55 19.92 48.87
CA LYS A 477 -8.96 19.51 48.93
C LYS A 477 -9.24 18.47 50.02
N PRO A 478 -8.43 17.40 50.20
CA PRO A 478 -8.55 16.53 51.36
C PRO A 478 -8.51 17.26 52.72
N ILE A 479 -7.68 18.30 52.86
CA ILE A 479 -7.61 19.12 54.07
C ILE A 479 -8.92 19.90 54.26
N GLU A 480 -9.42 20.56 53.21
CA GLU A 480 -10.69 21.29 53.23
C GLU A 480 -11.88 20.38 53.60
N GLU A 481 -11.91 19.17 53.04
CA GLU A 481 -12.94 18.16 53.29
C GLU A 481 -12.74 17.41 54.62
N LYS A 482 -11.63 17.66 55.33
CA LYS A 482 -11.22 16.95 56.56
C LYS A 482 -11.19 15.44 56.40
N LYS A 483 -10.73 14.96 55.24
CA LYS A 483 -10.50 13.54 54.99
C LYS A 483 -9.33 13.04 55.83
N ILE A 484 -9.42 11.77 56.24
CA ILE A 484 -8.37 11.09 56.99
C ILE A 484 -7.99 9.82 56.24
N TYR A 485 -6.70 9.64 55.98
CA TYR A 485 -6.11 8.47 55.34
C TYR A 485 -5.29 7.66 56.36
N ASP A 486 -5.26 6.34 56.19
CA ASP A 486 -4.36 5.46 56.90
C ASP A 486 -2.98 5.41 56.24
N ILE A 487 -2.94 5.56 54.91
CA ILE A 487 -1.70 5.55 54.12
C ILE A 487 -1.76 6.64 53.05
N ILE A 488 -0.69 7.42 52.92
CA ILE A 488 -0.45 8.30 51.77
C ILE A 488 0.78 7.76 51.05
N VAL A 489 0.63 7.47 49.76
CA VAL A 489 1.69 7.01 48.87
C VAL A 489 1.84 8.02 47.73
N SER A 490 3.06 8.27 47.27
CA SER A 490 3.28 9.19 46.17
C SER A 490 4.58 8.87 45.42
N ASN A 491 4.51 8.98 44.09
CA ASN A 491 5.68 9.20 43.24
C ASN A 491 5.63 10.66 42.75
N PRO A 492 6.09 11.63 43.55
CA PRO A 492 6.01 13.03 43.18
C PRO A 492 7.12 13.40 42.18
N PRO A 493 6.99 14.53 41.46
CA PRO A 493 8.08 15.07 40.67
C PRO A 493 9.31 15.36 41.54
N TYR A 494 10.46 14.78 41.18
CA TYR A 494 11.68 14.83 42.00
C TYR A 494 12.96 15.21 41.24
N ILE A 495 12.88 15.41 39.93
CA ILE A 495 14.05 15.72 39.10
C ILE A 495 14.38 17.20 39.23
N GLU A 496 15.65 17.51 39.46
CA GLU A 496 16.16 18.88 39.44
C GLU A 496 15.95 19.52 38.06
N GLU A 497 15.48 20.77 38.02
CA GLU A 497 15.13 21.49 36.79
C GLU A 497 16.27 21.49 35.75
N GLU A 498 17.52 21.63 36.20
CA GLU A 498 18.70 21.68 35.31
C GLU A 498 19.01 20.31 34.65
N GLU A 499 18.63 19.20 35.30
CA GLU A 499 18.89 17.84 34.83
C GLU A 499 17.87 17.39 33.76
N ILE A 500 16.67 17.99 33.71
CA ILE A 500 15.62 17.61 32.76
C ILE A 500 16.10 17.73 31.30
N SER A 501 16.88 18.77 31.00
CA SER A 501 17.42 18.99 29.66
C SER A 501 18.37 17.87 29.17
N LYS A 502 19.00 17.16 30.11
CA LYS A 502 19.97 16.08 29.90
C LYS A 502 19.31 14.70 29.79
N LEU A 503 18.02 14.59 30.10
CA LEU A 503 17.28 13.33 29.97
C LEU A 503 17.21 12.86 28.51
N MET A 504 16.87 11.58 28.36
CA MET A 504 16.61 10.95 27.06
C MET A 504 15.52 11.71 26.30
N GLU A 505 15.64 11.75 24.96
CA GLU A 505 14.73 12.52 24.10
C GLU A 505 13.26 12.08 24.21
N ASP A 506 13.01 10.80 24.46
CA ASP A 506 11.67 10.25 24.64
C ASP A 506 11.03 10.69 25.96
N VAL A 507 11.83 10.92 27.01
CA VAL A 507 11.36 11.47 28.29
C VAL A 507 11.17 12.98 28.18
N LYS A 508 12.23 13.73 27.87
CA LYS A 508 12.18 15.21 27.95
C LYS A 508 11.25 15.88 26.95
N ASN A 509 11.03 15.26 25.78
CA ASN A 509 10.22 15.87 24.73
C ASN A 509 8.74 15.47 24.80
N TYR A 510 8.39 14.37 25.49
CA TYR A 510 7.04 13.80 25.45
C TYR A 510 6.40 13.55 26.82
N GLU A 511 7.19 13.28 27.86
CA GLU A 511 6.61 13.18 29.19
C GLU A 511 6.37 14.58 29.78
N PRO A 512 5.26 14.78 30.52
CA PRO A 512 4.88 16.11 30.99
C PRO A 512 5.94 16.64 31.96
N HIS A 513 6.45 17.84 31.67
CA HIS A 513 7.40 18.54 32.54
C HIS A 513 6.92 18.63 34.00
N THR A 514 5.60 18.78 34.17
CA THR A 514 4.92 18.87 35.47
C THR A 514 4.97 17.58 36.28
N ALA A 515 5.21 16.42 35.65
CA ALA A 515 5.43 15.16 36.35
C ALA A 515 6.92 14.86 36.62
N LEU A 516 7.83 15.63 36.03
CA LEU A 516 9.28 15.41 36.15
C LEU A 516 9.93 16.40 37.14
N SER A 517 9.64 17.68 37.00
CA SER A 517 10.32 18.75 37.74
C SER A 517 9.91 18.80 39.21
N GLY A 518 10.87 18.53 40.09
CA GLY A 518 10.77 18.72 41.54
C GLY A 518 11.27 20.08 42.03
N GLY A 519 11.52 21.03 41.12
CA GLY A 519 12.07 22.35 41.44
C GLY A 519 13.60 22.41 41.34
N ILE A 520 14.21 23.40 42.00
CA ILE A 520 15.65 23.70 41.90
C ILE A 520 16.49 22.55 42.50
N ASP A 521 16.09 22.04 43.66
CA ASP A 521 16.78 20.95 44.37
C ASP A 521 16.05 19.60 44.25
N GLY A 522 14.97 19.54 43.48
CA GLY A 522 14.13 18.36 43.34
C GLY A 522 13.28 18.03 44.57
N LEU A 523 13.27 18.89 45.61
CA LEU A 523 12.64 18.59 46.90
C LEU A 523 11.35 19.37 47.21
N ASP A 524 10.89 20.24 46.30
CA ASP A 524 9.77 21.15 46.58
C ASP A 524 8.47 20.42 46.88
N PHE A 525 8.19 19.32 46.18
CA PHE A 525 7.01 18.50 46.42
C PHE A 525 7.08 17.77 47.76
N TYR A 526 8.22 17.16 48.11
CA TYR A 526 8.37 16.48 49.41
C TYR A 526 8.11 17.44 50.58
N LYS A 527 8.68 18.66 50.54
CA LYS A 527 8.47 19.68 51.59
C LYS A 527 6.99 20.00 51.79
N LYS A 528 6.24 20.21 50.70
CA LYS A 528 4.80 20.51 50.75
C LYS A 528 3.98 19.32 51.21
N ILE A 529 4.22 18.13 50.64
CA ILE A 529 3.44 16.93 50.96
C ILE A 529 3.65 16.51 52.40
N ILE A 530 4.89 16.51 52.90
CA ILE A 530 5.19 16.17 54.30
C ILE A 530 4.44 17.09 55.27
N SER A 531 4.46 18.41 55.01
CA SER A 531 3.70 19.38 55.82
C SER A 531 2.19 19.13 55.79
N GLN A 532 1.59 19.08 54.60
CA GLN A 532 0.15 18.91 54.41
C GLN A 532 -0.36 17.54 54.90
N SER A 533 0.43 16.48 54.72
CA SER A 533 0.07 15.11 55.12
C SER A 533 -0.20 15.00 56.61
N ARG A 534 0.41 15.84 57.46
CA ARG A 534 0.14 15.84 58.90
C ARG A 534 -1.31 16.20 59.23
N GLU A 535 -2.02 16.93 58.38
CA GLU A 535 -3.42 17.31 58.63
C GLU A 535 -4.41 16.20 58.27
N VAL A 536 -4.05 15.34 57.32
CA VAL A 536 -4.95 14.33 56.73
C VAL A 536 -4.51 12.88 56.96
N LEU A 537 -3.32 12.64 57.51
CA LEU A 537 -2.86 11.31 57.85
C LEU A 537 -3.26 10.96 59.29
N ARG A 538 -3.76 9.75 59.53
CA ARG A 538 -4.08 9.27 60.88
C ARG A 538 -2.82 9.18 61.76
N THR A 539 -2.98 9.28 63.08
CA THR A 539 -1.90 8.89 64.02
C THR A 539 -1.51 7.44 63.76
N TYR A 540 -0.21 7.16 63.69
CA TYR A 540 0.36 5.88 63.22
C TYR A 540 0.08 5.53 61.75
N GLY A 541 -0.44 6.49 60.96
CA GLY A 541 -0.58 6.35 59.52
C GLY A 541 0.78 6.40 58.81
N ILE A 542 0.82 5.85 57.60
CA ILE A 542 2.06 5.67 56.82
C ILE A 542 2.15 6.75 55.74
N LEU A 543 3.34 7.34 55.59
CA LEU A 543 3.70 8.15 54.44
C LEU A 543 4.85 7.46 53.68
N ALA A 544 4.65 7.20 52.40
CA ALA A 544 5.60 6.49 51.56
C ALA A 544 5.85 7.24 50.23
N PHE A 545 7.12 7.40 49.87
CA PHE A 545 7.55 8.13 48.67
C PHE A 545 8.45 7.28 47.79
N GLU A 546 8.29 7.40 46.47
CA GLU A 546 9.41 7.21 45.54
C GLU A 546 10.32 8.46 45.57
N ILE A 547 11.63 8.24 45.47
CA ILE A 547 12.66 9.28 45.49
C ILE A 547 13.71 9.06 44.40
N GLY A 548 14.41 10.15 44.06
CA GLY A 548 15.66 10.07 43.29
C GLY A 548 16.76 9.37 44.10
N TYR A 549 17.69 8.70 43.39
CA TYR A 549 18.71 7.85 44.00
C TYR A 549 19.67 8.56 44.98
N ASN A 550 19.75 9.88 44.92
CA ASN A 550 20.60 10.74 45.74
C ASN A 550 19.82 11.51 46.83
N GLN A 551 18.51 11.31 46.94
CA GLN A 551 17.62 12.12 47.80
C GLN A 551 17.26 11.44 49.13
N GLY A 552 17.70 10.19 49.35
CA GLY A 552 17.37 9.38 50.54
C GLY A 552 17.54 10.10 51.87
N GLU A 553 18.74 10.62 52.14
CA GLU A 553 19.03 11.27 53.42
C GLU A 553 18.31 12.62 53.58
N SER A 554 18.14 13.37 52.49
CA SER A 554 17.45 14.66 52.49
C SER A 554 15.96 14.49 52.79
N VAL A 555 15.29 13.56 52.12
CA VAL A 555 13.86 13.28 52.35
C VAL A 555 13.65 12.68 53.74
N LYS A 556 14.54 11.78 54.18
CA LYS A 556 14.51 11.24 55.54
C LYS A 556 14.59 12.34 56.59
N SER A 557 15.55 13.26 56.47
CA SER A 557 15.73 14.38 57.38
C SER A 557 14.49 15.29 57.41
N LEU A 558 13.90 15.60 56.25
CA LEU A 558 12.65 16.37 56.15
C LEU A 558 11.48 15.70 56.89
N MET A 559 11.36 14.37 56.81
CA MET A 559 10.33 13.63 57.53
C MET A 559 10.56 13.66 59.05
N GLU A 560 11.79 13.43 59.50
CA GLU A 560 12.16 13.45 60.93
C GLU A 560 11.92 14.83 61.57
N GLU A 561 12.27 15.91 60.86
CA GLU A 561 12.02 17.30 61.28
C GLU A 561 10.53 17.64 61.40
N ASN A 562 9.67 16.90 60.71
CA ASN A 562 8.21 17.07 60.71
C ASN A 562 7.49 16.04 61.60
N ASP A 563 8.18 15.51 62.61
CA ASP A 563 7.66 14.55 63.60
C ASP A 563 7.19 13.20 63.03
N PHE A 564 7.72 12.76 61.89
CA PHE A 564 7.59 11.37 61.48
C PHE A 564 8.62 10.49 62.22
N LYS A 565 8.27 9.23 62.47
CA LYS A 565 9.08 8.21 63.14
C LYS A 565 9.29 7.00 62.25
N ASP A 566 10.22 6.14 62.65
CA ASP A 566 10.58 4.91 61.95
C ASP A 566 10.87 5.13 60.45
N VAL A 567 11.59 6.21 60.15
CA VAL A 567 11.92 6.59 58.77
C VAL A 567 12.93 5.60 58.19
N ARG A 568 12.50 4.89 57.16
CA ARG A 568 13.28 3.84 56.48
C ARG A 568 13.53 4.23 55.04
N VAL A 569 14.79 4.16 54.62
CA VAL A 569 15.21 4.27 53.22
C VAL A 569 15.42 2.87 52.67
N ILE A 570 14.70 2.53 51.61
CA ILE A 570 14.70 1.21 50.98
C ILE A 570 15.32 1.36 49.60
N LYS A 571 16.14 0.37 49.23
CA LYS A 571 16.90 0.36 48.00
C LYS A 571 16.19 -0.44 46.91
N ASP A 572 16.40 -0.04 45.66
CA ASP A 572 15.98 -0.81 44.50
C ASP A 572 16.87 -2.04 44.24
N PHE A 573 16.53 -2.83 43.22
CA PHE A 573 17.31 -4.02 42.84
C PHE A 573 18.73 -3.69 42.36
N ALA A 574 19.01 -2.44 41.96
CA ALA A 574 20.34 -1.96 41.62
C ALA A 574 21.14 -1.49 42.86
N GLY A 575 20.54 -1.50 44.05
CA GLY A 575 21.17 -1.12 45.32
C GLY A 575 21.21 0.39 45.58
N LEU A 576 20.44 1.17 44.80
CA LEU A 576 20.29 2.61 44.94
C LEU A 576 19.09 2.94 45.83
N ASP A 577 19.15 4.05 46.56
CA ASP A 577 18.01 4.49 47.38
C ASP A 577 16.82 4.80 46.47
N ARG A 578 15.62 4.30 46.81
CA ARG A 578 14.46 4.46 45.93
C ARG A 578 13.19 4.84 46.65
N ILE A 579 12.99 4.30 47.85
CA ILE A 579 11.76 4.49 48.60
C ILE A 579 12.08 5.04 49.99
N VAL A 580 11.29 6.00 50.47
CA VAL A 580 11.32 6.44 51.88
C VAL A 580 9.95 6.23 52.49
N ILE A 581 9.91 5.51 53.62
CA ILE A 581 8.67 5.22 54.36
C ILE A 581 8.82 5.71 55.79
N ALA A 582 7.81 6.39 56.31
CA ALA A 582 7.73 6.77 57.71
C ALA A 582 6.32 6.64 58.29
N VAL A 583 6.23 6.73 59.61
CA VAL A 583 5.00 6.64 60.38
C VAL A 583 4.75 7.99 61.08
N LYS A 584 3.53 8.50 61.01
CA LYS A 584 3.15 9.72 61.73
C LYS A 584 3.06 9.45 63.24
N SER A 585 3.76 10.28 64.04
CA SER A 585 3.71 10.23 65.51
C SER A 585 2.33 10.42 66.10
#